data_AF-A0A6L9KWE4-F1
#
_entry.id   AF-A0A6L9KWE4-F1
#
_cell.length_a   1.000
_cell.length_b   1.000
_cell.length_c   1.000
_cell.angle_alpha   90.00
_cell.angle_beta   90.00
_cell.angle_gamma   90.00
#
_symmetry.space_group_name_H-M   'P 1'
#
loop_
_entity.id
_entity.type
_entity.pdbx_description
1 polymer ?
#
loop_
_entity_poly.entity_id
_entity_poly.type
_entity_poly.pdbx_seq_one_letter_code
_entity_poly.pdbx_strand_id
1 'polypeptide(L)' 'QTLADGLATGFMFTEMSSNHLFDAIQRAVTLYGHKKSWQALCKIAMAQDFSWETSAQAYLQVYQQLVS' A
#
# COMPACT_ATOMS: atom_id res chain seq x y z
N GLN A 1 -2.46 -9.43 -7.40
CA GLN A 1 -2.11 -9.19 -8.82
C GLN A 1 -1.24 -7.94 -9.00
N THR A 2 -1.19 -7.00 -8.05
CA THR A 2 -0.48 -5.70 -8.10
C THR A 2 1.03 -5.72 -8.41
N LEU A 3 1.75 -6.84 -8.16
CA LEU A 3 3.19 -6.92 -8.40
C LEU A 3 3.55 -7.04 -9.88
N ALA A 4 2.71 -7.72 -10.68
CA ALA A 4 2.92 -7.88 -12.11
C ALA A 4 2.63 -6.57 -12.87
N ASP A 5 1.72 -5.75 -12.33
CA ASP A 5 1.27 -4.50 -12.93
C ASP A 5 2.21 -3.32 -12.63
N GLY A 6 3.26 -3.53 -11.82
CA GLY A 6 4.19 -2.46 -11.43
C GLY A 6 3.56 -1.39 -10.52
N LEU A 7 2.44 -1.70 -9.87
CA LEU A 7 1.72 -0.79 -8.97
C LEU A 7 1.79 -1.21 -7.50
N ALA A 8 2.49 -2.29 -7.19
CA ALA A 8 2.63 -2.77 -5.82
C ALA A 8 3.42 -1.77 -4.97
N THR A 9 2.89 -1.48 -3.78
CA THR A 9 3.52 -0.61 -2.77
C THR A 9 3.88 -1.38 -1.50
N GLY A 10 3.48 -2.66 -1.37
CA GLY A 10 3.72 -3.47 -0.19
C GLY A 10 3.07 -4.85 -0.25
N PHE A 11 2.87 -5.45 0.91
CA PHE A 11 2.33 -6.80 1.07
C PHE A 11 1.08 -6.75 1.94
N MET A 12 -0.05 -7.16 1.38
CA MET A 12 -1.31 -7.28 2.10
C MET A 12 -1.60 -8.75 2.42
N PHE A 13 -2.32 -8.97 3.51
CA PHE A 13 -2.98 -10.23 3.84
C PHE A 13 -4.42 -9.91 4.28
N THR A 14 -5.36 -10.79 3.95
CA THR A 14 -6.80 -10.51 4.09
C THR A 14 -7.35 -10.92 5.44
N GLU A 15 -6.96 -12.10 5.91
CA GLU A 15 -7.46 -12.66 7.17
C GLU A 15 -6.57 -12.30 8.34
N MET A 16 -7.16 -11.81 9.43
CA MET A 16 -6.44 -11.49 10.67
C MET A 16 -6.07 -12.77 11.43
N SER A 17 -5.16 -13.56 10.85
CA SER A 17 -4.65 -14.82 11.41
C SER A 17 -3.13 -14.89 11.31
N SER A 18 -2.52 -15.65 12.22
CA SER A 18 -1.07 -15.83 12.26
C SER A 18 -0.52 -16.42 10.96
N ASN A 19 -1.25 -17.35 10.33
CA ASN A 19 -0.83 -18.01 9.10
C ASN A 19 -0.78 -17.03 7.93
N HIS A 20 -1.81 -16.21 7.76
CA HIS A 20 -1.87 -15.23 6.67
C HIS A 20 -0.83 -14.12 6.83
N LEU A 21 -0.54 -13.72 8.07
CA LEU A 21 0.57 -12.82 8.37
C LEU A 21 1.91 -13.47 8.02
N PHE A 22 2.12 -14.72 8.41
CA PHE A 22 3.35 -15.46 8.12
C PHE A 22 3.59 -15.59 6.61
N ASP A 23 2.55 -15.91 5.83
CA ASP A 23 2.64 -15.99 4.37
C ASP A 23 3.02 -14.63 3.76
N ALA A 24 2.50 -13.52 4.30
CA ALA A 24 2.87 -12.18 3.85
C ALA A 24 4.34 -11.85 4.13
N ILE A 25 4.83 -12.22 5.31
CA ILE A 25 6.24 -12.07 5.68
C ILE A 25 7.13 -12.90 4.76
N GLN A 26 6.75 -14.16 4.47
CA GLN A 26 7.51 -15.00 3.54
C GLN A 26 7.61 -14.36 2.16
N ARG A 27 6.50 -13.84 1.61
CA ARG A 27 6.53 -13.10 0.33
C ARG A 27 7.46 -11.89 0.37
N ALA A 28 7.46 -11.15 1.49
CA ALA A 28 8.34 -9.99 1.66
C ALA A 28 9.82 -10.39 1.68
N VAL A 29 10.19 -11.42 2.45
CA VAL A 29 11.56 -11.93 2.53
C VAL A 29 12.03 -12.50 1.20
N THR A 30 11.18 -13.26 0.50
CA THR A 30 11.49 -13.75 -0.85
C THR A 30 11.78 -12.59 -1.81
N LEU A 31 10.93 -11.56 -1.84
CA LEU A 31 11.14 -10.41 -2.72
C LEU A 31 12.39 -9.61 -2.35
N TYR A 32 12.72 -9.49 -1.06
CA TYR A 32 13.93 -8.83 -0.59
C TYR A 32 15.21 -9.46 -1.18
N GLY A 33 15.22 -10.78 -1.37
CA GLY A 33 16.30 -11.49 -2.07
C GLY A 33 16.49 -11.03 -3.54
N HIS A 34 15.45 -10.47 -4.16
CA HIS A 34 15.46 -9.96 -5.53
C HIS A 34 15.67 -8.44 -5.56
N LYS A 35 16.92 -7.99 -5.38
CA LYS A 35 17.29 -6.56 -5.24
C LYS A 35 16.63 -5.61 -6.26
N LYS A 36 16.58 -5.97 -7.54
CA LYS A 36 15.95 -5.13 -8.59
C LYS A 36 14.46 -4.92 -8.33
N SER A 37 13.74 -6.00 -8.07
CA SER A 37 12.30 -5.98 -7.80
C SER A 37 11.99 -5.30 -6.48
N TRP A 38 12.82 -5.51 -5.45
CA TRP A 38 12.72 -4.81 -4.18
C TRP A 38 12.86 -3.29 -4.35
N GLN A 39 13.89 -2.84 -5.07
CA GLN A 39 14.09 -1.41 -5.33
C GLN A 39 12.95 -0.80 -6.15
N ALA A 40 12.40 -1.54 -7.11
CA ALA A 40 11.24 -1.09 -7.87
C ALA A 40 10.02 -0.89 -6.96
N LEU A 41 9.71 -1.87 -6.09
CA LEU A 41 8.63 -1.77 -5.10
C LEU A 41 8.81 -0.54 -4.21
N CYS A 42 10.01 -0.35 -3.64
CA CYS A 42 10.29 0.80 -2.79
C CYS A 42 10.11 2.13 -3.53
N LYS A 43 10.56 2.25 -4.78
CA LYS A 43 10.37 3.47 -5.57
C LYS A 43 8.89 3.77 -5.83
N ILE A 44 8.09 2.76 -6.16
CA ILE A 44 6.64 2.91 -6.36
C ILE A 44 5.96 3.36 -5.07
N ALA A 45 6.32 2.75 -3.93
CA ALA A 45 5.82 3.13 -2.62
C ALA A 45 6.20 4.57 -2.24
N MET A 46 7.45 4.97 -2.46
CA MET A 46 7.95 6.32 -2.16
C MET A 46 7.37 7.40 -3.08
N ALA A 47 6.86 7.03 -4.26
CA ALA A 47 6.23 7.95 -5.19
C ALA A 47 4.74 8.19 -4.90
N GLN A 48 4.14 7.49 -3.93
CA GLN A 48 2.76 7.71 -3.54
C GLN A 48 2.61 9.07 -2.85
N ASP A 49 1.49 9.74 -3.08
CA ASP A 49 1.13 10.96 -2.38
C ASP A 49 0.55 10.61 -1.00
N PHE A 50 1.34 10.87 0.04
CA PHE A 50 0.93 10.76 1.44
C PHE A 50 0.67 12.13 2.08
N SER A 51 0.46 13.18 1.26
CA SER A 51 0.10 14.50 1.76
C SER A 51 -1.31 14.50 2.36
N TRP A 52 -1.56 15.48 3.23
CA TRP A 52 -2.86 15.66 3.85
C TRP A 52 -3.93 16.21 2.90
N GLU A 53 -3.56 16.68 1.71
CA GLU A 53 -4.45 17.38 0.77
C GLU A 53 -5.65 16.49 0.37
N THR A 54 -5.38 15.24 -0.02
CA THR A 54 -6.42 14.29 -0.42
C THR A 54 -7.41 14.02 0.71
N SER A 55 -6.90 13.79 1.93
CA SER A 55 -7.74 13.56 3.10
C SER A 55 -8.54 14.82 3.46
N ALA A 56 -7.91 16.00 3.42
CA ALA A 56 -8.56 17.27 3.73
C ALA A 56 -9.73 17.56 2.79
N GLN A 57 -9.56 17.29 1.48
CA GLN A 57 -10.64 17.45 0.51
C GLN A 57 -11.81 16.50 0.79
N ALA A 58 -11.55 15.26 1.21
CA ALA A 58 -12.58 14.32 1.61
C ALA A 58 -13.34 14.80 2.88
N TYR A 59 -12.63 15.33 3.88
CA TYR A 59 -13.27 15.94 5.05
C TYR A 59 -14.10 17.17 4.68
N LEU A 60 -13.60 18.02 3.78
CA LEU A 60 -14.34 19.20 3.31
C LEU A 60 -15.67 18.80 2.65
N GLN A 61 -15.67 17.75 1.82
CA GLN A 61 -16.90 17.23 1.21
C GLN A 61 -17.91 16.78 2.27
N VAL A 62 -17.47 16.04 3.30
CA VAL A 62 -18.33 15.62 4.41
C VAL A 62 -18.89 16.84 5.14
N TYR A 63 -18.08 17.86 5.43
CA TYR A 63 -18.54 19.06 6.11
C TYR A 63 -19.54 19.87 5.27
N GLN A 64 -19.34 19.98 3.96
CA GLN A 64 -20.28 20.64 3.06
C GLN A 64 -21.64 19.93 3.04
N GLN A 65 -21.67 18.60 3.06
CA GLN A 65 -22.91 17.82 3.11
C GLN A 65 -23.69 17.99 4.42
N LEU A 66 -23.02 18.32 5.52
CA LEU A 66 -23.65 18.48 6.83
C LEU A 66 -24.22 19.89 7.04
N VAL A 67 -23.70 20.88 6.32
CA VAL A 67 -24.08 22.30 6.47
C VAL A 67 -25.08 22.75 5.40
N SER A 68 -25.24 21.99 4.31
CA SER A 68 -26.28 22.18 3.29
C SER A 68 -27.61 21.55 3.69
#